data_AF-A0A1S8M7Y7-F1
#
_entry.id   AF-A0A1S8M7Y7-F1
#
_cell.length_a   1.000
_cell.length_b   1.000
_cell.length_c   1.000
_cell.angle_alpha   90.00
_cell.angle_beta   90.00
_cell.angle_gamma   90.00
#
_symmetry.space_group_name_H-M   'P 1'
#
loop_
_entity.id
_entity.type
_entity.pdbx_description
1 polymer ?
#
loop_
_entity_poly.entity_id
_entity_poly.type
_entity_poly.pdbx_seq_one_letter_code
_entity_poly.pdbx_strand_id
1 'polypeptide(L)'
;MSKLSNFLQIILSILIFTFLFSMIINLTINFKYLYYYDIKALNITSNFNSTVESYTGKKIVLNDSKVKEDYNYMISYINGATPKKTFNLPNLPSSSHGQIHFMDVENLIKKVNMAAFSIFLPILVGIILCFKKRKKLYLKISSLMLFIIPIIIGILSLNGFSNVFIKFHELFFNNNYWLFDPADDPVILILPEEFFLHCSILILILCFILGGILMKLYKSKKF
;
A
#
# COMPACT_ATOMS: atom_id res chain seq x y z
N MET A 1 -24.40 -8.15 -30.83
CA MET A 1 -24.05 -9.06 -29.70
C MET A 1 -22.55 -9.06 -29.34
N SER A 2 -21.61 -8.97 -30.29
CA SER A 2 -20.15 -8.96 -30.01
C SER A 2 -19.65 -7.71 -29.27
N LYS A 3 -20.11 -6.51 -29.65
CA LYS A 3 -19.73 -5.24 -28.99
C LYS A 3 -20.10 -5.21 -27.50
N LEU A 4 -21.33 -5.60 -27.16
CA LEU A 4 -21.80 -5.71 -25.77
C LEU A 4 -20.97 -6.72 -24.95
N SER A 5 -20.52 -7.81 -25.60
CA SER A 5 -19.64 -8.81 -24.97
C SER A 5 -18.21 -8.31 -24.72
N ASN A 6 -17.71 -7.36 -25.52
CA ASN A 6 -16.39 -6.77 -25.30
C ASN A 6 -16.45 -5.69 -24.21
N PHE A 7 -17.51 -4.87 -24.22
CA PHE A 7 -17.75 -3.88 -23.18
C PHE A 7 -17.81 -4.51 -21.78
N LEU A 8 -18.57 -5.61 -21.62
CA LEU A 8 -18.61 -6.37 -20.37
C LEU A 8 -17.22 -6.83 -19.90
N GLN A 9 -16.37 -7.30 -20.82
CA GLN A 9 -15.02 -7.76 -20.49
C GLN A 9 -14.09 -6.62 -20.09
N ILE A 10 -14.26 -5.42 -20.65
CA ILE A 10 -13.51 -4.23 -20.26
C ILE A 10 -13.89 -3.84 -18.83
N ILE A 11 -15.19 -3.74 -18.52
CA ILE A 11 -15.66 -3.46 -17.15
C ILE A 11 -15.11 -4.51 -16.18
N LEU A 12 -15.29 -5.79 -16.50
CA LEU A 12 -14.78 -6.88 -15.67
C LEU A 12 -13.27 -6.78 -15.46
N SER A 13 -12.51 -6.38 -16.49
CA SER A 13 -11.07 -6.27 -16.37
C SER A 13 -10.61 -5.16 -15.42
N ILE A 14 -11.32 -4.03 -15.41
CA ILE A 14 -11.09 -2.93 -14.48
C ILE A 14 -11.40 -3.38 -13.06
N LEU A 15 -12.55 -4.05 -12.85
CA LEU A 15 -12.92 -4.56 -11.53
C LEU A 15 -11.90 -5.57 -11.00
N ILE A 16 -11.45 -6.52 -11.83
CA ILE A 16 -10.41 -7.49 -11.47
C ILE A 16 -9.10 -6.80 -11.14
N PHE A 17 -8.68 -5.81 -11.94
CA PHE A 17 -7.47 -5.03 -11.66
C PHE A 17 -7.58 -4.34 -10.31
N THR A 18 -8.67 -3.58 -10.06
CA THR A 18 -8.89 -2.87 -8.80
C THR A 18 -8.86 -3.83 -7.61
N PHE A 19 -9.54 -4.97 -7.71
CA PHE A 19 -9.57 -5.97 -6.64
C PHE A 19 -8.19 -6.57 -6.35
N LEU A 20 -7.45 -6.99 -7.38
CA LEU A 20 -6.11 -7.57 -7.21
C LEU A 20 -5.10 -6.53 -6.73
N PHE A 21 -5.20 -5.29 -7.20
CA PHE A 21 -4.33 -4.20 -6.75
C PHE A 21 -4.60 -3.87 -5.27
N SER A 22 -5.85 -3.80 -4.84
CA SER A 22 -6.20 -3.67 -3.42
C SER A 22 -5.66 -4.83 -2.57
N MET A 23 -5.72 -6.07 -3.06
CA MET A 23 -5.12 -7.23 -2.39
C MET A 23 -3.59 -7.09 -2.25
N ILE A 24 -2.91 -6.63 -3.30
CA ILE A 24 -1.44 -6.40 -3.28
C ILE A 24 -1.07 -5.33 -2.24
N ILE A 25 -1.82 -4.23 -2.17
CA ILE A 25 -1.61 -3.17 -1.17
C ILE A 25 -1.75 -3.75 0.23
N ASN A 26 -2.84 -4.48 0.51
CA ASN A 26 -3.06 -5.08 1.84
C ASN A 26 -1.98 -6.10 2.20
N LEU A 27 -1.55 -6.93 1.25
CA LEU A 27 -0.47 -7.90 1.46
C LEU A 27 0.83 -7.17 1.79
N THR A 28 1.16 -6.11 1.05
CA THR A 28 2.36 -5.29 1.28
C THR A 28 2.36 -4.67 2.68
N ILE A 29 1.26 -4.03 3.07
CA ILE A 29 1.07 -3.42 4.40
C ILE A 29 1.25 -4.46 5.52
N ASN A 30 0.67 -5.65 5.35
CA ASN A 30 0.70 -6.70 6.37
C ASN A 30 2.00 -7.52 6.36
N PHE A 31 2.84 -7.39 5.32
CA PHE A 31 4.13 -8.06 5.23
C PHE A 31 5.22 -7.33 6.05
N LYS A 32 5.04 -7.36 7.37
CA LYS A 32 5.91 -6.69 8.35
C LYS A 32 7.39 -7.08 8.26
N TYR A 33 7.69 -8.25 7.70
CA TYR A 33 9.05 -8.73 7.52
C TYR A 33 9.90 -7.86 6.60
N LEU A 34 9.29 -7.16 5.64
CA LEU A 34 10.01 -6.17 4.83
C LEU A 34 10.56 -5.04 5.71
N TYR A 35 9.71 -4.47 6.56
CA TYR A 35 10.15 -3.45 7.50
C TYR A 35 11.17 -3.98 8.51
N TYR A 36 11.01 -5.21 9.01
CA TYR A 36 11.97 -5.80 9.95
C TYR A 36 13.34 -6.01 9.34
N TYR A 37 13.39 -6.31 8.04
CA TYR A 37 14.63 -6.33 7.28
C TYR A 37 15.21 -4.92 7.15
N ASP A 38 14.38 -3.94 6.81
CA ASP A 38 14.80 -2.54 6.61
C ASP A 38 15.31 -1.85 7.88
N ILE A 39 14.82 -2.23 9.07
CA ILE A 39 15.40 -1.76 10.34
C ILE A 39 16.93 -1.95 10.35
N LYS A 40 17.40 -3.09 9.84
CA LYS A 40 18.83 -3.40 9.74
C LYS A 40 19.45 -2.84 8.47
N ALA A 41 18.83 -3.07 7.32
CA ALA A 41 19.39 -2.69 6.02
C ALA A 41 19.57 -1.17 5.87
N LEU A 42 18.68 -0.38 6.48
CA LEU A 42 18.71 1.08 6.46
C LEU A 42 19.26 1.68 7.76
N ASN A 43 19.76 0.86 8.70
CA ASN A 43 20.25 1.29 10.01
C ASN A 43 19.25 2.17 10.79
N ILE A 44 17.94 1.91 10.68
CA ILE A 44 16.87 2.78 11.19
C ILE A 44 17.07 3.12 12.67
N THR A 45 17.29 2.12 13.52
CA THR A 45 17.47 2.32 14.97
C THR A 45 18.70 3.18 15.28
N SER A 46 19.81 2.96 14.56
CA SER A 46 21.04 3.72 14.76
C SER A 46 20.85 5.17 14.33
N ASN A 47 20.29 5.38 13.13
CA ASN A 47 20.03 6.71 12.57
C ASN A 47 19.05 7.49 13.44
N PHE A 48 18.01 6.83 13.97
CA PHE A 48 17.10 7.41 14.95
C PHE A 48 17.87 7.90 16.18
N ASN A 49 18.64 7.03 16.83
CA ASN A 49 19.36 7.37 18.06
C ASN A 49 20.46 8.42 17.88
N SER A 50 21.07 8.53 16.68
CA SER A 50 22.06 9.57 16.37
C SER A 50 21.43 10.91 16.00
N THR A 51 20.22 10.91 15.44
CA THR A 51 19.50 12.13 15.06
C THR A 51 18.77 12.73 16.26
N VAL A 52 18.28 11.89 17.17
CA VAL A 52 17.55 12.29 18.39
C VAL A 52 18.56 12.53 19.52
N GLU A 53 19.35 13.60 19.45
CA GLU A 53 20.27 13.97 20.54
C GLU A 53 19.58 14.79 21.65
N SER A 54 18.60 15.62 21.30
CA SER A 54 17.74 16.30 22.29
C SER A 54 16.34 16.56 21.71
N TYR A 55 15.36 15.77 22.14
CA TYR A 55 13.95 16.01 21.86
C TYR A 55 13.28 16.45 23.17
N THR A 56 12.62 17.61 23.21
CA THR A 56 11.87 18.12 24.38
C THR A 56 12.61 18.06 25.74
N GLY A 57 13.95 18.06 25.74
CA GLY A 57 14.78 17.91 26.95
C GLY A 57 14.88 16.48 27.50
N LYS A 58 14.38 15.45 26.81
CA LYS A 58 14.51 14.03 27.18
C LYS A 58 15.10 13.21 26.03
N LYS A 59 16.15 12.45 26.33
CA LYS A 59 16.77 11.52 25.37
C LYS A 59 15.90 10.27 25.20
N ILE A 60 15.17 10.18 24.10
CA ILE A 60 14.48 8.94 23.70
C ILE A 60 15.51 8.04 23.04
N VAL A 61 15.71 6.85 23.60
CA VAL A 61 16.59 5.83 23.01
C VAL A 61 15.75 4.62 22.66
N LEU A 62 15.80 4.23 21.39
CA LEU A 62 15.13 3.05 20.87
C LEU A 62 16.12 1.91 20.64
N ASN A 63 15.61 0.69 20.74
CA ASN A 63 16.25 -0.50 20.20
C ASN A 63 15.34 -1.10 19.12
N ASP A 64 15.84 -2.05 18.33
CA ASP A 64 15.07 -2.70 17.26
C ASP A 64 13.73 -3.28 17.75
N SER A 65 13.66 -3.74 19.00
CA SER A 65 12.42 -4.29 19.56
C SER A 65 11.35 -3.22 19.71
N LYS A 66 11.71 -2.04 20.22
CA LYS A 66 10.78 -0.90 20.38
C LYS A 66 10.35 -0.32 19.03
N VAL A 67 11.27 -0.21 18.07
CA VAL A 67 10.94 0.21 16.69
C VAL A 67 9.93 -0.76 16.07
N LYS A 68 10.13 -2.08 16.24
CA LYS A 68 9.16 -3.09 15.80
C LYS A 68 7.83 -3.00 16.51
N GLU A 69 7.81 -2.70 17.80
CA GLU A 69 6.58 -2.53 18.58
C GLU A 69 5.74 -1.36 18.04
N ASP A 70 6.38 -0.22 17.82
CA ASP A 70 5.74 0.98 17.25
C ASP A 70 5.20 0.72 15.85
N TYR A 71 6.01 0.11 14.97
CA TYR A 71 5.55 -0.29 13.64
C TYR A 71 4.41 -1.31 13.70
N ASN A 72 4.49 -2.30 14.60
CA ASN A 72 3.45 -3.30 14.78
C ASN A 72 2.13 -2.68 15.23
N TYR A 73 2.18 -1.73 16.16
CA TYR A 73 1.03 -0.97 16.59
C TYR A 73 0.43 -0.20 15.41
N MET A 74 1.26 0.51 14.63
CA MET A 74 0.81 1.27 13.48
C MET A 74 0.09 0.39 12.44
N ILE A 75 0.67 -0.77 12.09
CA ILE A 75 0.03 -1.73 11.17
C ILE A 75 -1.29 -2.26 11.75
N SER A 76 -1.35 -2.54 13.05
CA SER A 76 -2.61 -2.96 13.69
C SER A 76 -3.66 -1.84 13.67
N TYR A 77 -3.24 -0.59 13.88
CA TYR A 77 -4.12 0.58 13.87
C TYR A 77 -4.73 0.82 12.49
N ILE A 78 -3.91 0.91 11.44
CA ILE A 78 -4.41 1.16 10.06
C ILE A 78 -5.30 0.04 9.53
N ASN A 79 -5.17 -1.18 10.06
CA ASN A 79 -6.06 -2.30 9.76
C ASN A 79 -7.34 -2.34 10.62
N GLY A 80 -7.53 -1.38 11.54
CA GLY A 80 -8.68 -1.32 12.44
C GLY A 80 -8.69 -2.40 13.53
N ALA A 81 -7.55 -3.02 13.82
CA ALA A 81 -7.42 -4.08 14.83
C ALA A 81 -7.17 -3.54 16.24
N THR A 82 -6.96 -2.24 16.41
CA THR A 82 -6.75 -1.62 17.71
C THR A 82 -8.06 -1.18 18.37
N PRO A 83 -8.27 -1.45 19.67
CA PRO A 83 -9.48 -1.03 20.38
C PRO A 83 -9.52 0.48 20.68
N LYS A 84 -8.36 1.16 20.65
CA LYS A 84 -8.28 2.62 20.87
C LYS A 84 -8.69 3.36 19.61
N LYS A 85 -9.55 4.38 19.77
CA LYS A 85 -9.96 5.27 18.66
C LYS A 85 -8.86 6.24 18.26
N THR A 86 -8.09 6.71 19.24
CA THR A 86 -6.97 7.65 19.01
C THR A 86 -5.69 6.88 18.74
N PHE A 87 -4.98 7.30 17.69
CA PHE A 87 -3.64 6.82 17.40
C PHE A 87 -2.69 7.26 18.52
N ASN A 88 -1.91 6.33 19.07
CA ASN A 88 -0.90 6.64 20.07
C ASN A 88 0.15 5.52 20.12
N LEU A 89 1.35 5.81 19.62
CA LEU A 89 2.44 4.85 19.59
C LEU A 89 2.86 4.42 21.01
N PRO A 90 3.31 3.17 21.19
CA PRO A 90 3.81 2.67 22.48
C PRO A 90 5.07 3.38 22.98
N ASN A 91 6.03 3.70 22.11
CA ASN A 91 7.35 4.21 22.51
C ASN A 91 7.64 5.65 22.05
N LEU A 92 6.97 6.13 20.99
CA LEU A 92 7.16 7.47 20.44
C LEU A 92 5.99 8.40 20.74
N PRO A 93 6.22 9.70 20.96
CA PRO A 93 5.15 10.68 21.02
C PRO A 93 4.48 10.84 19.65
N SER A 94 3.27 11.40 19.66
CA SER A 94 2.56 11.77 18.43
C SER A 94 1.77 13.04 18.69
N SER A 95 2.00 14.06 17.88
CA SER A 95 1.27 15.33 17.92
C SER A 95 -0.20 15.13 17.53
N SER A 96 -1.05 16.13 17.76
CA SER A 96 -2.44 16.10 17.26
C SER A 96 -2.49 15.95 15.74
N HIS A 97 -1.58 16.60 15.01
CA HIS A 97 -1.46 16.49 13.56
C HIS A 97 -1.06 15.08 13.14
N GLY A 98 -0.03 14.51 13.79
CA GLY A 98 0.40 13.13 13.56
C GLY A 98 -0.73 12.12 13.77
N GLN A 99 -1.47 12.26 14.85
CA GLN A 99 -2.62 11.40 15.15
C GLN A 99 -3.72 11.50 14.08
N ILE A 100 -4.03 12.71 13.62
CA ILE A 100 -5.02 12.93 12.55
C ILE A 100 -4.52 12.29 11.25
N HIS A 101 -3.26 12.43 10.90
CA HIS A 101 -2.71 11.81 9.68
C HIS A 101 -2.85 10.28 9.70
N PHE A 102 -2.48 9.62 10.80
CA PHE A 102 -2.65 8.16 10.89
C PHE A 102 -4.12 7.71 10.88
N MET A 103 -5.03 8.53 11.42
CA MET A 103 -6.48 8.30 11.29
C MET A 103 -6.94 8.45 9.83
N ASP A 104 -6.42 9.44 9.08
CA ASP A 104 -6.70 9.60 7.66
C ASP A 104 -6.20 8.38 6.85
N VAL A 105 -5.01 7.87 7.16
CA VAL A 105 -4.46 6.65 6.56
C VAL A 105 -5.34 5.43 6.87
N GLU A 106 -5.76 5.24 8.11
CA GLU A 106 -6.69 4.16 8.49
C GLU A 106 -7.99 4.25 7.68
N ASN A 107 -8.57 5.46 7.58
CA ASN A 107 -9.78 5.69 6.80
C ASN A 107 -9.59 5.42 5.30
N LEU A 108 -8.42 5.75 4.74
CA LEU A 108 -8.08 5.45 3.36
C LEU A 108 -8.04 3.93 3.14
N ILE A 109 -7.34 3.18 3.99
CA ILE A 109 -7.26 1.71 3.89
C ILE A 109 -8.65 1.07 4.06
N LYS A 110 -9.47 1.53 5.02
CA LYS A 110 -10.86 1.09 5.18
C LYS A 110 -11.67 1.30 3.90
N LYS A 111 -11.60 2.49 3.29
CA LYS A 111 -12.31 2.79 2.03
C LYS A 111 -11.86 1.89 0.88
N VAL A 112 -10.55 1.67 0.74
CA VAL A 112 -9.98 0.75 -0.27
C VAL A 112 -10.50 -0.68 -0.06
N ASN A 113 -10.54 -1.15 1.18
CA ASN A 113 -11.00 -2.50 1.52
C ASN A 113 -12.51 -2.68 1.32
N MET A 114 -13.30 -1.68 1.70
CA MET A 114 -14.74 -1.65 1.43
C MET A 114 -15.03 -1.67 -0.07
N ALA A 115 -14.33 -0.84 -0.86
CA ALA A 115 -14.48 -0.82 -2.31
C ALA A 115 -14.14 -2.19 -2.93
N ALA A 116 -13.04 -2.82 -2.52
CA ALA A 116 -12.64 -4.16 -2.97
C ALA A 116 -13.69 -5.22 -2.61
N PHE A 117 -14.26 -5.15 -1.40
CA PHE A 117 -15.32 -6.05 -0.97
C PHE A 117 -16.61 -5.86 -1.80
N SER A 118 -17.03 -4.62 -2.03
CA SER A 118 -18.25 -4.31 -2.80
C SER A 118 -18.21 -4.79 -4.25
N ILE A 119 -17.03 -4.86 -4.86
CA ILE A 119 -16.87 -5.32 -6.26
C ILE A 119 -16.67 -6.83 -6.41
N PHE A 120 -16.50 -7.58 -5.31
CA PHE A 120 -16.21 -9.01 -5.35
C PHE A 120 -17.33 -9.82 -6.04
N LEU A 121 -18.59 -9.59 -5.66
CA LEU A 121 -19.73 -10.30 -6.23
C LEU A 121 -19.92 -9.99 -7.73
N PRO A 122 -19.89 -8.71 -8.19
CA PRO A 122 -19.87 -8.39 -9.62
C PRO A 122 -18.75 -9.08 -10.42
N ILE A 123 -17.55 -9.19 -9.86
CA ILE A 123 -16.44 -9.91 -10.50
C ILE A 123 -16.78 -11.38 -10.68
N LEU A 124 -17.28 -12.04 -9.64
CA LEU A 124 -17.65 -13.46 -9.69
C LEU A 124 -18.71 -13.72 -10.77
N VAL A 125 -19.77 -12.91 -10.79
CA VAL A 125 -20.82 -12.99 -11.81
C VAL A 125 -20.24 -12.77 -13.21
N GLY A 126 -19.41 -11.74 -13.38
CA GLY A 126 -18.77 -11.42 -14.66
C GLY A 126 -17.88 -12.55 -15.17
N ILE A 127 -17.10 -13.19 -14.30
CA ILE A 127 -16.26 -14.35 -14.63
C ILE A 127 -17.12 -15.53 -15.10
N ILE A 128 -18.19 -15.86 -14.36
CA ILE A 128 -19.11 -16.96 -14.73
C ILE A 128 -19.75 -16.71 -16.11
N LEU A 129 -20.22 -15.48 -16.36
CA LEU A 129 -20.81 -15.10 -17.64
C LEU A 129 -19.81 -15.20 -18.80
N CYS A 130 -18.58 -14.72 -18.60
CA CYS A 130 -17.54 -14.82 -19.62
C CYS A 130 -17.10 -16.26 -19.86
N PHE A 131 -17.01 -17.08 -18.80
CA PHE A 131 -16.70 -18.50 -18.89
C PHE A 131 -17.73 -19.26 -19.72
N LYS A 132 -19.03 -19.10 -19.42
CA LYS A 132 -20.14 -19.70 -20.19
C LYS A 132 -20.10 -19.30 -21.68
N LYS A 133 -19.64 -18.09 -21.99
CA LYS A 133 -19.53 -17.55 -23.36
C LYS A 133 -18.16 -17.79 -24.01
N ARG A 134 -17.25 -18.55 -23.37
CA ARG A 134 -15.87 -18.80 -23.84
C ARG A 134 -15.09 -17.52 -24.17
N LYS A 135 -15.33 -16.47 -23.38
CA LYS A 135 -14.67 -15.17 -23.52
C LYS A 135 -13.55 -15.04 -22.49
N LYS A 136 -12.39 -14.50 -22.91
CA LYS A 136 -11.19 -14.41 -22.06
C LYS A 136 -10.42 -13.10 -22.18
N LEU A 137 -10.92 -12.13 -22.95
CA LEU A 137 -10.25 -10.85 -23.16
C LEU A 137 -10.02 -10.11 -21.82
N TYR A 138 -10.94 -10.26 -20.87
CA TYR A 138 -10.80 -9.67 -19.53
C TYR A 138 -9.49 -10.09 -18.84
N LEU A 139 -9.05 -11.35 -18.98
CA LEU A 139 -7.78 -11.84 -18.42
C LEU A 139 -6.58 -11.12 -19.04
N LYS A 140 -6.60 -10.92 -20.36
CA LYS A 140 -5.53 -10.19 -21.07
C LYS A 140 -5.49 -8.72 -20.64
N ILE A 141 -6.63 -8.05 -20.56
CA ILE A 141 -6.68 -6.62 -20.21
C ILE A 141 -6.24 -6.42 -18.75
N SER A 142 -6.77 -7.20 -17.80
CA SER A 142 -6.35 -7.12 -16.39
C SER A 142 -4.86 -7.41 -16.22
N SER A 143 -4.33 -8.40 -16.95
CA SER A 143 -2.90 -8.71 -16.98
C SER A 143 -2.07 -7.51 -17.47
N LEU A 144 -2.45 -6.90 -18.59
CA LEU A 144 -1.76 -5.72 -19.12
C LEU A 144 -1.82 -4.54 -18.16
N MET A 145 -2.95 -4.30 -17.49
CA MET A 145 -3.06 -3.25 -16.47
C MET A 145 -2.10 -3.50 -15.30
N LEU A 146 -1.99 -4.74 -14.83
CA LEU A 146 -1.04 -5.13 -13.77
C LEU A 146 0.43 -4.98 -14.19
N PHE A 147 0.75 -4.96 -15.48
CA PHE A 147 2.12 -4.64 -15.93
C PHE A 147 2.31 -3.14 -16.14
N ILE A 148 1.42 -2.52 -16.94
CA ILE A 148 1.62 -1.18 -17.47
C ILE A 148 1.53 -0.12 -16.37
N ILE A 149 0.52 -0.21 -15.49
CA ILE A 149 0.30 0.82 -14.45
C ILE A 149 1.50 0.93 -13.49
N PRO A 150 1.99 -0.16 -12.88
CA PRO A 150 3.14 -0.04 -11.97
C PRO A 150 4.45 0.26 -12.71
N ILE A 151 4.61 -0.09 -13.99
CA ILE A 151 5.74 0.40 -14.81
C ILE A 151 5.70 1.92 -14.94
N ILE A 152 4.54 2.50 -15.24
CA ILE A 152 4.39 3.96 -15.35
C ILE A 152 4.77 4.62 -14.03
N ILE A 153 4.28 4.10 -12.90
CA ILE A 153 4.64 4.60 -11.57
C ILE A 153 6.15 4.47 -11.34
N GLY A 154 6.75 3.33 -11.68
CA GLY A 154 8.20 3.12 -11.57
C GLY A 154 9.03 4.09 -12.41
N ILE A 155 8.60 4.39 -13.63
CA ILE A 155 9.23 5.39 -14.49
C ILE A 155 9.13 6.79 -13.86
N LEU A 156 7.98 7.15 -13.31
CA LEU A 156 7.81 8.44 -12.61
C LEU A 156 8.74 8.55 -11.39
N SER A 157 9.00 7.43 -10.71
CA SER A 157 9.94 7.37 -9.57
C SER A 157 11.42 7.52 -9.97
N LEU A 158 11.79 7.39 -11.25
CA LEU A 158 13.18 7.60 -11.71
C LEU A 158 13.66 9.05 -11.53
N ASN A 159 12.73 10.01 -11.47
CA ASN A 159 13.01 11.42 -11.21
C ASN A 159 13.07 11.75 -9.70
N GLY A 160 13.29 10.74 -8.86
CA GLY A 160 13.28 10.83 -7.40
C GLY A 160 11.96 10.32 -6.81
N PHE A 161 12.06 9.36 -5.88
CA PHE A 161 10.89 8.78 -5.22
C PHE A 161 10.15 9.82 -4.35
N SER A 162 10.85 10.84 -3.82
CA SER A 162 10.28 11.91 -3.01
C SER A 162 9.15 12.65 -3.73
N ASN A 163 9.28 12.86 -5.05
CA ASN A 163 8.25 13.51 -5.85
C ASN A 163 6.97 12.66 -5.96
N VAL A 164 7.13 11.33 -6.05
CA VAL A 164 6.00 10.40 -6.06
C VAL A 164 5.36 10.32 -4.68
N PHE A 165 6.18 10.31 -3.62
CA PHE A 165 5.73 10.32 -2.24
C PHE A 165 4.89 11.57 -1.93
N ILE A 166 5.36 12.77 -2.29
CA ILE A 166 4.64 14.03 -2.08
C ILE A 166 3.31 14.03 -2.87
N LYS A 167 3.35 13.70 -4.17
CA LYS A 167 2.14 13.68 -5.00
C LYS A 167 1.10 12.66 -4.52
N PHE A 168 1.54 11.54 -3.96
CA PHE A 168 0.64 10.58 -3.33
C PHE A 168 -0.11 11.24 -2.16
N HIS A 169 0.61 11.94 -1.29
CA HIS A 169 -0.02 12.60 -0.14
C HIS A 169 -0.97 13.71 -0.57
N GLU A 170 -0.58 14.56 -1.52
CA GLU A 170 -1.45 15.61 -2.08
C GLU A 170 -2.72 15.05 -2.75
N LEU A 171 -2.64 13.87 -3.34
CA LEU A 171 -3.79 13.24 -4.01
C LEU A 171 -4.80 12.65 -3.00
N PHE A 172 -4.32 12.10 -1.89
CA PHE A 172 -5.17 11.36 -0.95
C PHE A 172 -5.51 12.12 0.34
N PHE A 173 -4.77 13.19 0.65
CA PHE A 173 -4.98 14.00 1.85
C PHE A 173 -5.13 15.48 1.49
N ASN A 174 -6.21 16.10 1.97
CA ASN A 174 -6.51 17.53 1.73
C ASN A 174 -5.89 18.45 2.80
N ASN A 175 -4.87 17.98 3.51
CA ASN A 175 -4.18 18.68 4.58
C ASN A 175 -2.67 18.39 4.51
N ASN A 176 -1.88 19.15 5.28
CA ASN A 176 -0.43 19.02 5.32
C ASN A 176 0.06 18.27 6.57
N TYR A 177 -0.80 17.52 7.27
CA TYR A 177 -0.45 16.90 8.54
C TYR A 177 0.49 15.69 8.39
N TRP A 178 0.74 15.25 7.17
CA TRP A 178 1.76 14.26 6.82
C TRP A 178 3.18 14.83 6.78
N LEU A 179 3.33 16.17 6.76
CA LEU A 179 4.63 16.85 6.91
C LEU A 179 5.01 16.89 8.39
N PHE A 180 5.61 15.79 8.86
CA PHE A 180 6.04 15.65 10.24
C PHE A 180 7.28 16.49 10.55
N ASP A 181 7.20 17.26 11.63
CA ASP A 181 8.38 17.79 12.30
C ASP A 181 8.95 16.67 13.19
N PRO A 182 10.21 16.24 13.02
CA PRO A 182 10.83 15.26 13.92
C PRO A 182 10.82 15.67 15.40
N ALA A 183 10.65 16.96 15.71
CA ALA A 183 10.52 17.53 17.05
C ALA A 183 9.11 17.40 17.66
N ASP A 184 8.09 16.98 16.91
CA ASP A 184 6.74 16.69 17.40
C ASP A 184 6.31 15.25 17.06
N ASP A 185 6.68 14.76 15.88
CA ASP A 185 6.32 13.47 15.31
C ASP A 185 7.59 12.69 14.86
N PRO A 186 8.42 12.21 15.81
CA PRO A 186 9.68 11.51 15.53
C PRO A 186 9.48 10.17 14.81
N VAL A 187 8.23 9.72 14.65
CA VAL A 187 7.87 8.55 13.83
C VAL A 187 8.39 8.65 12.40
N ILE A 188 8.55 9.86 11.85
CA ILE A 188 9.14 10.07 10.53
C ILE A 188 10.55 9.49 10.41
N LEU A 189 11.32 9.47 11.51
CA LEU A 189 12.69 8.96 11.55
C LEU A 189 12.74 7.42 11.55
N ILE A 190 11.63 6.75 11.89
CA ILE A 190 11.52 5.29 11.80
C ILE A 190 10.77 4.83 10.54
N LEU A 191 10.26 5.75 9.72
CA LEU A 191 9.61 5.48 8.44
C LEU A 191 10.33 6.25 7.32
N PRO A 192 11.60 5.93 7.05
CA PRO A 192 12.37 6.61 6.02
C PRO A 192 11.74 6.38 4.64
N GLU A 193 11.98 7.33 3.72
CA GLU A 193 11.45 7.28 2.36
C GLU A 193 11.84 5.98 1.62
N GLU A 194 13.06 5.48 1.85
CA GLU A 194 13.59 4.25 1.26
C GLU A 194 12.75 3.02 1.60
N PHE A 195 12.14 2.96 2.79
CA PHE A 195 11.22 1.90 3.16
C PHE A 195 9.96 1.90 2.26
N PHE A 196 9.43 3.08 1.94
CA PHE A 196 8.28 3.21 1.03
C PHE A 196 8.66 2.90 -0.42
N LEU A 197 9.91 3.17 -0.82
CA LEU A 197 10.44 2.71 -2.11
C LEU A 197 10.49 1.18 -2.16
N HIS A 198 10.99 0.52 -1.12
CA HIS A 198 10.99 -0.94 -1.04
C HIS A 198 9.57 -1.53 -1.08
N CYS A 199 8.60 -0.91 -0.38
CA CYS A 199 7.19 -1.27 -0.50
C CYS A 199 6.68 -1.15 -1.93
N SER A 200 7.04 -0.07 -2.63
CA SER A 200 6.64 0.16 -4.03
C SER A 200 7.25 -0.89 -4.98
N ILE A 201 8.50 -1.30 -4.74
CA ILE A 201 9.15 -2.40 -5.47
C ILE A 201 8.42 -3.72 -5.21
N LEU A 202 8.04 -4.02 -3.97
CA LEU A 202 7.27 -5.22 -3.64
C LEU A 202 5.92 -5.24 -4.37
N ILE A 203 5.20 -4.11 -4.40
CA ILE A 203 3.95 -3.95 -5.16
C ILE A 203 4.18 -4.25 -6.66
N LEU A 204 5.23 -3.67 -7.27
CA LEU A 204 5.59 -3.92 -8.66
C LEU A 204 5.83 -5.41 -8.93
N ILE A 205 6.60 -6.10 -8.08
CA ILE A 205 6.88 -7.53 -8.21
C ILE A 205 5.60 -8.36 -8.13
N LEU A 206 4.74 -8.10 -7.13
CA LEU A 206 3.48 -8.83 -6.95
C LEU A 206 2.51 -8.60 -8.11
N CYS A 207 2.44 -7.37 -8.62
CA CYS A 207 1.71 -7.02 -9.83
C CYS A 207 2.18 -7.85 -11.02
N PHE A 208 3.49 -7.98 -11.23
CA PHE A 208 4.05 -8.78 -12.32
C PHE A 208 3.75 -10.27 -12.18
N ILE A 209 3.84 -10.82 -10.97
CA ILE A 209 3.51 -12.23 -10.71
C ILE A 209 2.04 -12.50 -11.05
N LEU A 210 1.11 -11.71 -10.51
CA LEU A 210 -0.32 -11.89 -10.78
C LEU A 210 -0.67 -11.61 -12.25
N GLY A 211 -0.09 -10.58 -12.84
CA GLY A 211 -0.22 -10.26 -14.27
C GLY A 211 0.24 -11.43 -15.15
N GLY A 212 1.36 -12.07 -14.81
CA GLY A 212 1.88 -13.25 -15.49
C GLY A 212 0.96 -14.46 -15.39
N ILE A 213 0.37 -14.70 -14.22
CA ILE A 213 -0.64 -15.75 -14.00
C ILE A 213 -1.86 -15.52 -14.89
N LEU A 214 -2.42 -14.30 -14.91
CA LEU A 214 -3.57 -13.95 -15.76
C LEU A 214 -3.25 -14.10 -17.26
N MET A 215 -2.04 -13.71 -17.70
CA MET A 215 -1.60 -13.90 -19.09
C MET A 215 -1.48 -15.38 -19.45
N LYS A 216 -0.97 -16.21 -18.54
CA LYS A 216 -0.88 -17.67 -18.73
C LYS A 216 -2.28 -18.29 -18.86
N LEU A 217 -3.23 -17.88 -18.01
CA LEU A 217 -4.63 -18.33 -18.09
C LEU A 217 -5.30 -17.89 -19.39
N TYR A 218 -5.04 -16.66 -19.86
CA TYR A 218 -5.52 -16.18 -21.15
C TYR A 218 -5.03 -17.04 -22.32
N LYS A 219 -3.73 -17.39 -22.36
CA LYS A 219 -3.11 -18.20 -23.41
C LYS A 219 -3.46 -19.70 -23.32
N SER A 220 -3.96 -20.17 -22.17
CA SER A 220 -4.29 -21.57 -21.97
C SER A 220 -5.44 -22.03 -22.86
N LYS A 221 -5.22 -23.13 -23.59
CA LYS A 221 -6.25 -23.81 -24.40
C LYS A 221 -7.26 -24.62 -23.57
N LYS A 222 -7.00 -24.81 -22.26
CA LYS A 222 -7.84 -25.65 -21.37
C LYS A 222 -9.19 -25.00 -20.98
N PHE A 223 -9.54 -23.85 -21.55
CA PHE A 223 -10.74 -23.09 -21.21
C PHE A 223 -11.45 -22.53 -22.45
#